data_AF-H9EA59-F1
#
_entry.id   AF-H9EA59-F1
#
_cell.length_a   1.000
_cell.length_b   1.000
_cell.length_c   1.000
_cell.angle_alpha   90.00
_cell.angle_beta   90.00
_cell.angle_gamma   90.00
#
_symmetry.space_group_name_H-M   'P 1'
#
loop_
_entity.id
_entity.type
_entity.pdbx_description
1 polymer ?
#
loop_
_entity_poly.entity_id
_entity_poly.type
_entity_poly.pdbx_seq_one_letter_code
_entity_poly.pdbx_strand_id
1 'polypeptide(L)'
;LVMFIYSIFGMSNFAYVKKESGIDDIFNFETFGNSIICLFEITTSAGWDGLLNPILNSAPPDCDPHLENPGSHVKGDCGNPSMGICFFCSYIIVSFLIVVNMYIAIILENFNVATEER
;
A
#
# COMPACT_ATOMS: atom_id res chain seq x y z
N LEU A 1 0.14 -7.11 11.92
CA LEU A 1 1.31 -6.28 12.31
C LEU A 1 1.99 -5.62 11.11
N VAL A 2 2.41 -6.36 10.08
CA VAL A 2 3.04 -5.77 8.88
C VAL A 2 2.15 -4.70 8.22
N MET A 3 0.90 -5.04 7.90
CA MET A 3 -0.07 -4.09 7.34
C MET A 3 -0.25 -2.84 8.20
N PHE A 4 -0.26 -2.97 9.53
CA PHE A 4 -0.37 -1.84 10.46
C PHE A 4 0.83 -0.89 10.34
N ILE A 5 2.06 -1.44 10.32
CA ILE A 5 3.29 -0.65 10.18
C ILE A 5 3.27 0.09 8.83
N TYR A 6 2.99 -0.62 7.74
CA TYR A 6 2.92 -0.01 6.40
C TYR A 6 1.79 1.02 6.29
N SER A 7 0.68 0.86 7.01
CA SER A 7 -0.40 1.86 7.03
C SER A 7 0.09 3.18 7.61
N ILE A 8 0.81 3.14 8.74
CA ILE A 8 1.36 4.35 9.37
C ILE A 8 2.39 5.02 8.45
N PHE A 9 3.30 4.24 7.85
CA PHE A 9 4.27 4.77 6.90
C PHE A 9 3.62 5.35 5.63
N GLY A 10 2.58 4.68 5.12
CA GLY A 10 1.83 5.16 3.95
C GLY A 10 1.15 6.49 4.25
N MET A 11 0.49 6.60 5.40
CA MET A 11 -0.14 7.86 5.83
C MET A 11 0.86 9.00 5.94
N SER A 12 2.01 8.78 6.57
CA SER A 12 2.97 9.87 6.81
C SER A 12 3.61 10.40 5.54
N ASN A 13 3.67 9.59 4.47
CA ASN A 13 4.40 9.93 3.24
C ASN A 13 3.51 10.19 2.03
N PHE A 14 2.31 9.59 1.97
CA PHE A 14 1.47 9.59 0.76
C PHE A 14 0.08 10.21 0.97
N ALA A 15 -0.23 10.75 2.16
CA ALA A 15 -1.54 11.32 2.47
C ALA A 15 -1.97 12.46 1.53
N TYR A 16 -1.03 13.24 1.02
CA TYR A 16 -1.32 14.42 0.18
C TYR A 16 -1.01 14.20 -1.29
N VAL A 17 -0.65 12.99 -1.70
CA VAL A 17 -0.37 12.71 -3.11
C VAL A 17 -1.63 12.97 -3.93
N LYS A 18 -1.44 13.60 -5.09
CA LYS A 18 -2.51 13.91 -6.03
C LYS A 18 -3.41 12.70 -6.29
N LYS A 19 -4.72 12.89 -6.17
CA LYS A 19 -5.72 11.86 -6.45
C LYS A 19 -5.81 11.63 -7.95
N GLU A 20 -5.31 10.49 -8.40
CA GLU A 20 -5.33 10.08 -9.79
C GLU A 20 -5.21 8.54 -9.88
N SER A 21 -5.68 7.97 -10.99
CA SER A 21 -5.60 6.54 -11.28
C SER A 21 -6.31 5.69 -10.21
N GLY A 22 -5.57 5.06 -9.28
CA GLY A 22 -6.13 4.26 -8.19
C GLY A 22 -6.28 5.00 -6.86
N ILE A 23 -5.82 6.25 -6.75
CA ILE A 23 -6.04 7.07 -5.55
C ILE A 23 -7.32 7.90 -5.70
N ASP A 24 -8.32 7.63 -4.87
CA ASP A 24 -9.61 8.33 -4.85
C ASP A 24 -10.06 8.74 -3.42
N ASP A 25 -11.33 9.05 -3.21
CA ASP A 25 -11.85 9.48 -1.89
C ASP A 25 -11.95 8.35 -0.85
N ILE A 26 -11.90 7.09 -1.28
CA ILE A 26 -11.99 5.90 -0.42
C ILE A 26 -10.62 5.19 -0.36
N PHE A 27 -10.01 4.97 -1.51
CA PHE A 27 -8.71 4.33 -1.69
C PHE A 27 -7.62 5.39 -1.69
N ASN A 28 -7.21 5.83 -0.50
CA ASN A 28 -6.10 6.77 -0.33
C ASN A 28 -5.33 6.52 0.96
N PHE A 29 -4.28 7.30 1.18
CA PHE A 29 -3.45 7.25 2.37
C PHE A 29 -3.71 8.42 3.34
N GLU A 30 -4.84 9.13 3.22
CA GLU A 30 -5.14 10.29 4.08
C GLU A 30 -5.37 9.89 5.54
N THR A 31 -5.99 8.72 5.74
CA THR A 31 -6.33 8.20 7.07
C THR A 31 -5.84 6.77 7.26
N PHE A 32 -5.81 6.34 8.52
CA PHE A 32 -5.40 4.98 8.89
C PHE A 32 -6.34 3.92 8.32
N GLY A 33 -7.65 4.18 8.35
CA GLY A 33 -8.66 3.29 7.80
C GLY A 33 -8.48 3.10 6.30
N ASN A 34 -8.37 4.20 5.56
CA ASN A 34 -8.19 4.16 4.10
C ASN A 34 -6.88 3.45 3.72
N SER A 35 -5.79 3.74 4.45
CA SER A 35 -4.50 3.09 4.23
C SER A 35 -4.55 1.58 4.46
N ILE A 36 -5.28 1.11 5.48
CA ILE A 36 -5.51 -0.33 5.71
C ILE A 36 -6.27 -0.95 4.52
N ILE A 37 -7.30 -0.27 4.02
CA ILE A 37 -8.11 -0.79 2.90
C ILE A 37 -7.24 -0.94 1.65
N CYS A 38 -6.44 0.08 1.30
CA CYS A 38 -5.49 0.01 0.19
C CYS A 38 -4.49 -1.16 0.37
N LEU A 39 -3.91 -1.30 1.56
CA LEU A 39 -2.93 -2.37 1.82
C LEU A 39 -3.57 -3.77 1.86
N PHE A 40 -4.84 -3.87 2.25
CA PHE A 40 -5.60 -5.12 2.16
C PHE A 40 -5.78 -5.54 0.70
N GLU A 41 -6.13 -4.63 -0.20
CA GLU A 41 -6.19 -4.89 -1.64
C GLU A 41 -4.84 -5.36 -2.18
N ILE A 42 -3.77 -4.62 -1.91
CA ILE A 42 -2.41 -4.94 -2.38
C ILE A 42 -1.91 -6.28 -1.84
N THR A 43 -2.41 -6.77 -0.70
CA THR A 43 -2.04 -8.10 -0.17
C THR A 43 -2.38 -9.23 -1.14
N THR A 44 -3.38 -9.02 -2.01
CA THR A 44 -3.74 -9.94 -3.09
C THR A 44 -2.95 -9.70 -4.39
N SER A 45 -1.98 -8.78 -4.36
CA SER A 45 -1.21 -8.27 -5.51
C SER A 45 -2.05 -7.53 -6.57
N ALA A 46 -3.26 -7.10 -6.22
CA ALA A 46 -4.14 -6.30 -7.07
C ALA A 46 -4.00 -4.80 -6.80
N GLY A 47 -4.27 -3.96 -7.80
CA GLY A 47 -4.45 -2.50 -7.68
C GLY A 47 -3.21 -1.68 -7.31
N TRP A 48 -2.08 -2.32 -7.04
CA TRP A 48 -0.86 -1.64 -6.57
C TRP A 48 -0.25 -0.70 -7.62
N ASP A 49 -0.41 -1.00 -8.90
CA ASP A 49 0.06 -0.18 -10.01
C ASP A 49 -0.74 1.13 -10.10
N GLY A 50 -2.05 1.05 -9.90
CA GLY A 50 -2.94 2.21 -9.84
C GLY A 50 -2.63 3.16 -8.69
N LEU A 51 -2.27 2.59 -7.53
CA LEU A 51 -1.85 3.36 -6.35
C LEU A 51 -0.43 3.92 -6.44
N LEU A 52 0.49 3.20 -7.10
CA LEU A 52 1.87 3.65 -7.29
C LEU A 52 1.98 4.78 -8.31
N ASN A 53 1.20 4.73 -9.39
CA ASN A 53 1.30 5.67 -10.51
C ASN A 53 1.32 7.16 -10.08
N PRO A 54 0.35 7.67 -9.29
CA PRO A 54 0.37 9.07 -8.84
C PRO A 54 1.55 9.40 -7.90
N ILE A 55 2.11 8.41 -7.19
CA ILE A 55 3.26 8.61 -6.29
C ILE A 55 4.56 8.80 -7.08
N LEU A 56 4.61 8.35 -8.34
CA LEU A 56 5.75 8.57 -9.24
C LEU A 56 5.78 9.99 -9.82
N ASN A 57 4.71 10.78 -9.68
CA ASN A 57 4.66 12.15 -10.15
C ASN A 57 5.42 13.06 -9.17
N SER A 58 6.53 13.65 -9.62
CA SER A 58 7.45 14.44 -8.78
C SER A 58 7.65 15.89 -9.22
N ALA A 59 7.14 16.27 -10.39
CA ALA A 59 7.26 17.63 -10.92
C ALA A 59 6.03 18.06 -11.72
N PRO A 60 5.81 19.38 -11.90
CA PRO A 60 4.83 19.91 -12.85
C PRO A 60 5.10 19.44 -14.29
N PRO A 61 4.06 19.19 -15.12
CA PRO A 61 2.65 19.50 -14.91
C PRO A 61 1.85 18.41 -14.16
N ASP A 62 2.48 17.29 -13.82
CA ASP A 62 1.79 16.12 -13.29
C ASP A 62 1.40 16.29 -11.82
N CYS A 63 2.13 17.10 -11.06
CA CYS A 63 1.82 17.53 -9.69
C CYS A 63 2.18 19.02 -9.45
N ASP A 64 1.65 19.63 -8.40
CA ASP A 64 1.94 21.00 -7.97
C ASP A 64 2.64 21.01 -6.59
N PRO A 65 3.93 21.39 -6.50
CA PRO A 65 4.68 21.45 -5.24
C PRO A 65 4.24 22.60 -4.32
N HIS A 66 3.39 23.51 -4.79
CA HIS A 66 2.93 24.69 -4.06
C HIS A 66 1.45 24.66 -3.70
N LEU A 67 0.75 23.57 -4.02
CA LEU A 67 -0.66 23.38 -3.67
C LEU A 67 -0.87 23.55 -2.16
N GLU A 68 -1.82 24.39 -1.77
CA GLU A 68 -2.17 24.58 -0.37
C GLU A 68 -3.24 23.56 0.05
N ASN A 69 -2.91 22.73 1.05
CA ASN A 69 -3.81 21.75 1.63
C ASN A 69 -4.56 22.40 2.82
N PRO A 70 -5.86 22.72 2.71
CA PRO A 70 -6.59 23.43 3.77
C PRO A 70 -6.58 22.63 5.08
N GLY A 71 -6.16 23.26 6.17
CA GLY A 71 -6.09 22.59 7.49
C GLY A 71 -4.80 21.81 7.75
N SER A 72 -3.82 21.85 6.84
CA SER A 72 -2.48 21.27 7.04
C SER A 72 -1.37 22.31 6.80
N HIS A 73 -0.23 22.12 7.45
CA HIS A 73 0.99 22.90 7.17
C HIS A 73 1.80 22.35 5.99
N VAL A 74 1.43 21.17 5.47
CA VAL A 74 2.11 20.51 4.35
C VAL A 74 1.65 21.14 3.04
N LYS A 75 2.62 21.57 2.22
CA LYS A 75 2.38 22.12 0.88
C LYS A 75 2.78 21.13 -0.20
N GLY A 76 2.01 21.15 -1.28
CA GLY A 76 2.20 20.34 -2.48
C GLY A 76 1.46 19.01 -2.45
N ASP A 77 1.28 18.44 -3.64
CA ASP A 77 0.65 17.13 -3.87
C ASP A 77 1.57 16.15 -4.63
N CYS A 78 2.85 16.50 -4.77
CA CYS A 78 3.86 15.67 -5.44
C CYS A 78 4.26 14.47 -4.59
N GLY A 79 4.37 13.31 -5.25
CA GLY A 79 4.90 12.10 -4.65
C GLY A 79 6.44 12.05 -4.67
N ASN A 80 6.98 11.04 -3.98
CA ASN A 80 8.39 10.71 -4.01
C ASN A 80 8.59 9.35 -4.72
N PRO A 81 9.11 9.33 -5.97
CA PRO A 81 9.19 8.11 -6.76
C PRO A 81 10.06 7.03 -6.10
N SER A 82 11.20 7.41 -5.54
CA SER A 82 12.11 6.46 -4.88
C SER A 82 11.45 5.82 -3.65
N MET A 83 10.77 6.62 -2.84
CA MET A 83 10.08 6.13 -1.65
C MET A 83 8.87 5.27 -2.01
N GLY A 84 8.09 5.67 -3.02
CA GLY A 84 6.96 4.90 -3.54
C GLY A 84 7.38 3.51 -4.03
N ILE A 85 8.38 3.45 -4.92
CA ILE A 85 8.91 2.17 -5.43
C ILE A 85 9.37 1.27 -4.28
N CYS A 86 10.17 1.80 -3.35
CA CYS A 86 10.63 1.02 -2.19
C CYS A 86 9.47 0.52 -1.32
N PHE A 87 8.46 1.36 -1.06
CA PHE A 87 7.30 0.99 -0.24
C PHE A 87 6.48 -0.15 -0.88
N PHE A 88 6.06 0.01 -2.13
CA PHE A 88 5.22 -0.99 -2.80
C PHE A 88 5.97 -2.29 -3.07
N CYS A 89 7.20 -2.22 -3.59
CA CYS A 89 7.97 -3.43 -3.87
C CYS A 89 8.28 -4.22 -2.58
N SER A 90 8.67 -3.54 -1.49
CA SER A 90 8.94 -4.22 -0.21
C SER A 90 7.66 -4.83 0.39
N TYR A 91 6.52 -4.14 0.30
CA TYR A 91 5.26 -4.67 0.79
C TYR A 91 4.79 -5.91 0.00
N ILE A 92 4.88 -5.88 -1.33
CA ILE A 92 4.51 -7.02 -2.18
C ILE A 92 5.39 -8.23 -1.88
N ILE A 93 6.71 -8.04 -1.73
CA ILE A 93 7.62 -9.16 -1.40
C ILE A 93 7.29 -9.74 -0.02
N VAL A 94 7.11 -8.90 1.00
CA VAL A 94 6.82 -9.36 2.37
C VAL A 94 5.45 -10.04 2.44
N SER A 95 4.43 -9.47 1.82
CA SER A 95 3.07 -10.04 1.80
C SER A 95 3.04 -11.37 1.05
N PHE A 96 3.72 -11.48 -0.09
CA PHE A 96 3.86 -12.73 -0.82
C PHE A 96 4.48 -13.84 0.04
N LEU A 97 5.59 -13.54 0.74
CA LEU A 97 6.23 -14.50 1.64
C LEU A 97 5.30 -14.95 2.78
N ILE A 98 4.50 -14.04 3.34
CA ILE A 98 3.53 -14.37 4.39
C ILE A 98 2.43 -15.29 3.84
N VAL A 99 1.85 -14.97 2.70
CA VAL A 99 0.77 -15.76 2.08
C VAL A 99 1.26 -17.15 1.69
N VAL A 100 2.46 -17.26 1.10
CA VAL A 100 3.06 -18.55 0.75
C VAL A 100 3.32 -19.39 1.99
N ASN A 101 3.89 -18.82 3.06
CA ASN A 101 4.14 -19.55 4.29
C ASN A 101 2.85 -20.00 4.98
N MET A 102 1.80 -19.17 4.97
CA MET A 102 0.48 -19.55 5.46
C MET A 102 -0.09 -20.72 4.64
N TYR A 103 0.03 -20.68 3.31
CA TYR A 103 -0.45 -21.75 2.43
C TYR A 103 0.29 -23.08 2.67
N ILE A 104 1.61 -23.05 2.83
CA ILE A 104 2.42 -24.22 3.18
C ILE A 104 1.95 -24.82 4.52
N ALA A 105 1.75 -23.98 5.54
CA ALA A 105 1.29 -24.44 6.85
C ALA A 105 -0.09 -25.12 6.77
N ILE A 106 -1.04 -24.53 6.03
CA ILE A 106 -2.37 -25.11 5.81
C ILE A 106 -2.26 -26.47 5.12
N ILE A 107 -1.42 -26.58 4.08
CA ILE A 107 -1.22 -27.84 3.37
C ILE A 107 -0.67 -28.92 4.31
N LEU A 108 0.39 -28.60 5.08
CA LEU A 108 1.03 -29.55 5.98
C LEU A 108 0.07 -30.05 7.06
N GLU A 109 -0.76 -29.15 7.61
CA GLU A 109 -1.78 -29.51 8.59
C GLU A 109 -2.81 -30.50 8.00
N ASN A 110 -3.30 -30.22 6.80
CA ASN A 110 -4.25 -31.11 6.12
C ASN A 110 -3.63 -32.49 5.82
N PHE A 111 -2.36 -32.55 5.42
CA PHE A 111 -1.66 -33.82 5.22
C PHE A 111 -1.45 -34.58 6.53
N ASN A 112 -1.18 -33.88 7.63
CA ASN A 112 -1.00 -34.51 8.94
C ASN A 112 -2.32 -35.13 9.42
N VAL A 113 -3.44 -34.40 9.34
CA VAL A 113 -4.79 -34.92 9.67
C VAL A 113 -5.13 -36.16 8.85
N ALA A 114 -4.90 -36.13 7.53
CA ALA A 114 -5.18 -37.27 6.66
C ALA A 114 -4.31 -38.51 6.95
N THR A 115 -3.14 -38.33 7.57
CA THR A 115 -2.26 -39.42 8.00
C THR A 115 -2.70 -39.99 9.35
N GLU A 116 -3.24 -39.17 10.25
CA GLU A 116 -3.78 -39.61 11.55
C GLU A 116 -5.15 -40.31 11.42
N GLU A 117 -5.96 -39.98 10.41
CA GLU A 117 -7.25 -40.64 10.13
C GLU A 117 -7.11 -42.04 9.51
N ARG A 118 -5.88 -42.49 9.20
CA ARG A 118 -5.59 -43.77 8.55
C ARG A 118 -4.92 -44.76 9.49
#